data_AF-A0A0M4CXV9-F1
#
_entry.id   AF-A0A0M4CXV9-F1
#
_cell.length_a   1.000
_cell.length_b   1.000
_cell.length_c   1.000
_cell.angle_alpha   90.00
_cell.angle_beta   90.00
_cell.angle_gamma   90.00
#
_symmetry.space_group_name_H-M   'P 1'
#
loop_
_entity.id
_entity.type
_entity.pdbx_description
1 polymer ?
#
loop_
_entity_poly.entity_id
_entity_poly.type
_entity_poly.pdbx_seq_one_letter_code
_entity_poly.pdbx_strand_id
1 'polypeptide(L)'
;MTIPLLSELRQPPVPGRYYMVPVIDFIYCNREGQWPTLGPLHHDREEIGFDPLHFHVDLRFLTARQTKQIRRWYSPGTAEATVSAAPLNYRGRDVPKKPYLAKRRCRVPGWAYSPPGRPLWLDAFDRRFGEVAEPRRLADGRLLCPHRKVDLSSFEPDAEGIVTCPLHGLRVRCGSAPQ
;
A
#
# COMPACT_ATOMS: atom_id res chain seq x y z
N MET A 1 2.74 17.06 -22.71
CA MET A 1 2.26 17.00 -21.30
C MET A 1 3.17 16.05 -20.54
N THR A 2 3.79 16.51 -19.45
CA THR A 2 4.63 15.68 -18.57
C THR A 2 3.74 14.76 -17.74
N ILE A 3 4.15 13.51 -17.56
CA ILE A 3 3.42 12.54 -16.71
C ILE A 3 3.80 12.81 -15.25
N PRO A 4 2.85 13.11 -14.34
CA PRO A 4 3.15 13.46 -12.96
C PRO A 4 3.73 12.28 -12.17
N LEU A 5 4.59 12.57 -11.17
CA LEU A 5 5.04 11.55 -10.22
C LEU A 5 3.93 11.23 -9.22
N LEU A 6 3.77 9.96 -8.87
CA LEU A 6 2.79 9.56 -7.85
C LEU A 6 3.05 10.22 -6.50
N SER A 7 4.32 10.43 -6.13
CA SER A 7 4.73 11.08 -4.87
C SER A 7 4.41 12.58 -4.78
N GLU A 8 4.07 13.20 -5.91
CA GLU A 8 3.71 14.62 -5.97
C GLU A 8 2.20 14.83 -5.78
N LEU A 9 1.41 13.75 -5.79
CA LEU A 9 -0.04 13.86 -5.61
C LEU A 9 -0.36 14.28 -4.17
N ARG A 10 -1.43 15.07 -4.04
CA ARG A 10 -2.03 15.50 -2.76
C ARG A 10 -3.50 15.09 -2.63
N GLN A 11 -3.96 14.33 -3.61
CA GLN A 11 -5.28 13.75 -3.73
C GLN A 11 -5.11 12.37 -4.38
N PRO A 12 -6.10 11.48 -4.28
CA PRO A 12 -6.03 10.19 -4.95
C PRO A 12 -5.77 10.30 -6.47
N PRO A 13 -5.03 9.36 -7.06
CA PRO A 13 -4.82 9.34 -8.51
C PRO A 13 -6.14 9.10 -9.25
N VAL A 14 -6.34 9.79 -10.37
CA VAL A 14 -7.57 9.70 -11.17
C VAL A 14 -7.53 8.43 -12.04
N PRO A 15 -8.54 7.55 -11.95
CA PRO A 15 -8.65 6.39 -12.83
C PRO A 15 -8.57 6.78 -14.30
N GLY A 16 -7.85 5.97 -15.08
CA GLY A 16 -7.64 6.19 -16.50
C GLY A 16 -6.44 7.08 -16.84
N ARG A 17 -5.92 7.90 -15.91
CA ARG A 17 -4.73 8.74 -16.13
C ARG A 17 -3.43 7.97 -15.93
N TYR A 18 -2.35 8.50 -16.53
CA TYR A 18 -1.00 7.95 -16.38
C TYR A 18 -0.20 8.71 -15.32
N TYR A 19 0.61 7.97 -14.58
CA TYR A 19 1.51 8.46 -13.54
C TYR A 19 2.86 7.74 -13.67
N MET A 20 3.92 8.39 -13.19
CA MET A 20 5.20 7.73 -12.94
C MET A 20 5.14 7.11 -11.54
N VAL A 21 5.22 5.78 -11.50
CA VAL A 21 4.96 4.98 -10.30
C VAL A 21 6.21 4.16 -9.95
N PRO A 22 6.58 4.05 -8.67
CA PRO A 22 7.63 3.14 -8.23
C PRO A 22 7.27 1.68 -8.59
N VAL A 23 8.21 0.99 -9.23
CA VAL A 23 8.05 -0.38 -9.72
C VAL A 23 9.33 -1.16 -9.42
N ILE A 24 9.17 -2.46 -9.14
CA ILE A 24 10.28 -3.42 -9.07
C ILE A 24 10.08 -4.54 -10.08
N ASP A 25 11.17 -5.08 -10.60
CA ASP A 25 11.18 -6.38 -11.28
C ASP A 25 11.28 -7.48 -10.21
N PHE A 26 10.24 -8.32 -10.10
CA PHE A 26 10.21 -9.37 -9.08
C PHE A 26 9.35 -10.57 -9.49
N ILE A 27 9.61 -11.71 -8.87
CA ILE A 27 8.76 -12.90 -8.99
C ILE A 27 7.71 -12.86 -7.90
N TYR A 28 6.45 -12.68 -8.30
CA TYR A 28 5.30 -12.70 -7.39
C TYR A 28 4.18 -13.54 -7.99
N CYS A 29 3.46 -14.29 -7.16
CA CYS A 29 2.49 -15.31 -7.63
C CYS A 29 3.06 -16.20 -8.75
N ASN A 30 4.25 -16.78 -8.52
CA ASN A 30 5.03 -17.62 -9.46
C ASN A 30 5.32 -17.00 -10.83
N ARG A 31 5.39 -15.67 -10.95
CA ARG A 31 5.71 -15.04 -12.22
C ARG A 31 6.56 -13.80 -12.06
N GLU A 32 7.58 -13.73 -12.90
CA GLU A 32 8.35 -12.52 -13.11
C GLU A 32 7.50 -11.42 -13.75
N GLY A 33 7.70 -10.20 -13.29
CA GLY A 33 7.06 -9.03 -13.85
C GLY A 33 7.42 -7.75 -13.12
N GLN A 34 6.89 -6.66 -13.66
CA GLN A 34 7.09 -5.31 -13.17
C GLN A 34 5.96 -4.90 -12.20
N TRP A 35 6.18 -5.08 -10.91
CA TRP A 35 5.18 -4.88 -9.87
C TRP A 35 5.21 -3.44 -9.34
N PRO A 36 4.10 -2.68 -9.44
CA PRO A 36 4.02 -1.37 -8.81
C PRO A 36 4.03 -1.51 -7.29
N THR A 37 4.82 -0.68 -6.61
CA THR A 37 5.03 -0.77 -5.17
C THR A 37 4.37 0.39 -4.43
N LEU A 38 3.76 0.10 -3.29
CA LEU A 38 3.22 1.08 -2.34
C LEU A 38 4.14 1.21 -1.13
N GLY A 39 4.50 2.45 -0.78
CA GLY A 39 5.36 2.74 0.35
C GLY A 39 6.85 2.41 0.13
N PRO A 40 7.70 2.64 1.13
CA PRO A 40 9.12 2.33 1.07
C PRO A 40 9.39 0.83 1.25
N LEU A 41 10.61 0.40 0.91
CA LEU A 41 11.14 -0.89 1.33
C LEU A 41 11.25 -0.94 2.86
N HIS A 42 10.78 -2.02 3.49
CA HIS A 42 10.82 -2.16 4.94
C HIS A 42 10.78 -3.61 5.40
N HIS A 43 10.97 -3.81 6.70
CA HIS A 43 10.67 -5.02 7.45
C HIS A 43 9.78 -4.64 8.64
N ASP A 44 9.13 -5.60 9.30
CA ASP A 44 8.27 -5.35 10.48
C ASP A 44 8.73 -6.17 11.68
N ARG A 45 10.06 -6.31 11.81
CA ARG A 45 10.73 -7.01 12.91
C ARG A 45 10.34 -6.48 14.28
N GLU A 46 10.29 -5.15 14.45
CA GLU A 46 10.06 -4.54 15.76
C GLU A 46 8.61 -4.68 16.24
N GLU A 47 7.66 -4.63 15.32
CA GLU A 47 6.24 -4.66 15.64
C GLU A 47 5.70 -6.09 15.71
N ILE A 48 6.07 -6.93 14.73
CA ILE A 48 5.44 -8.24 14.53
C ILE A 48 6.45 -9.37 14.28
N GLY A 49 7.75 -9.13 14.48
CA GLY A 49 8.79 -10.14 14.31
C GLY A 49 9.07 -10.53 12.84
N PHE A 50 8.57 -9.75 11.87
CA PHE A 50 8.76 -10.04 10.45
C PHE A 50 10.06 -9.40 9.92
N ASP A 51 11.14 -10.16 9.96
CA ASP A 51 12.49 -9.71 9.54
C ASP A 51 12.69 -9.48 8.02
N PRO A 52 12.06 -10.24 7.10
CA PRO A 52 12.32 -10.08 5.68
C PRO A 52 11.99 -8.68 5.15
N LEU A 53 12.93 -8.10 4.42
CA LEU A 53 12.71 -6.88 3.65
C LEU A 53 11.70 -7.15 2.53
N HIS A 54 10.74 -6.24 2.37
CA HIS A 54 9.67 -6.39 1.40
C HIS A 54 9.05 -5.04 0.98
N PHE A 55 8.30 -5.09 -0.12
CA PHE A 55 7.39 -4.03 -0.55
C PHE A 55 5.95 -4.52 -0.48
N HIS A 56 5.00 -3.60 -0.56
CA HIS A 56 3.60 -3.93 -0.84
C HIS A 56 3.25 -3.55 -2.27
N VAL A 57 2.28 -4.25 -2.85
CA VAL A 57 1.79 -3.95 -4.20
C VAL A 57 0.88 -2.72 -4.17
N ASP A 58 1.04 -1.79 -5.11
CA ASP A 58 0.06 -0.73 -5.33
C ASP A 58 -1.03 -1.18 -6.30
N LEU A 59 -2.19 -1.55 -5.76
CA LEU A 59 -3.32 -2.09 -6.54
C LEU A 59 -3.84 -1.10 -7.58
N ARG A 60 -3.68 0.21 -7.36
CA ARG A 60 -4.14 1.27 -8.28
C ARG A 60 -3.49 1.15 -9.65
N PHE A 61 -2.32 0.53 -9.74
CA PHE A 61 -1.47 0.53 -10.94
C PHE A 61 -1.22 -0.86 -11.54
N LEU A 62 -1.92 -1.90 -11.07
CA LEU A 62 -1.81 -3.24 -11.62
C LEU A 62 -2.37 -3.34 -13.04
N THR A 63 -1.62 -3.97 -13.96
CA THR A 63 -2.14 -4.30 -15.29
C THR A 63 -3.26 -5.33 -15.22
N ALA A 64 -4.11 -5.41 -16.25
CA ALA A 64 -5.16 -6.43 -16.32
C ALA A 64 -4.59 -7.86 -16.21
N ARG A 65 -3.40 -8.09 -16.79
CA ARG A 65 -2.67 -9.36 -16.70
C ARG A 65 -2.25 -9.68 -15.27
N GLN A 66 -1.71 -8.70 -14.52
CA GLN A 66 -1.33 -8.88 -13.12
C GLN A 66 -2.55 -9.09 -12.23
N THR A 67 -3.64 -8.33 -12.40
CA THR A 67 -4.90 -8.55 -11.67
C THR A 67 -5.43 -9.97 -11.89
N LYS A 68 -5.46 -10.44 -13.14
CA LYS A 68 -5.89 -11.82 -13.46
C LYS A 68 -4.98 -12.87 -12.82
N GLN A 69 -3.68 -12.62 -12.75
CA GLN A 69 -2.72 -13.52 -12.13
C GLN A 69 -2.94 -13.61 -10.61
N ILE A 70 -3.05 -12.46 -9.94
CA ILE A 70 -3.37 -12.36 -8.51
C ILE A 70 -4.65 -13.14 -8.19
N ARG A 71 -5.72 -12.93 -8.97
CA ARG A 71 -7.01 -13.62 -8.79
C ARG A 71 -6.98 -15.14 -9.04
N ARG A 72 -5.97 -15.64 -9.75
CA ARG A 72 -5.74 -17.08 -9.93
C ARG A 72 -4.95 -17.68 -8.78
N TRP A 73 -4.12 -16.86 -8.13
CA TRP A 73 -3.25 -17.28 -7.05
C TRP A 73 -3.96 -17.28 -5.69
N TYR A 74 -4.88 -16.33 -5.49
CA TYR A 74 -5.69 -16.18 -4.29
C TYR A 74 -7.15 -16.52 -4.55
N SER A 75 -7.85 -17.00 -3.52
CA SER A 75 -9.27 -17.40 -3.63
C SER A 75 -10.16 -16.25 -4.11
N PRO A 76 -11.19 -16.54 -4.95
CA PRO A 76 -12.17 -15.55 -5.38
C PRO A 76 -12.79 -14.80 -4.18
N GLY A 77 -12.93 -13.48 -4.29
CA GLY A 77 -13.49 -12.62 -3.23
C GLY A 77 -12.46 -12.07 -2.22
N THR A 78 -11.22 -12.57 -2.24
CA THR A 78 -10.15 -12.11 -1.33
C THR A 78 -8.94 -11.55 -2.06
N ALA A 79 -8.90 -11.53 -3.39
CA ALA A 79 -7.68 -11.23 -4.14
C ALA A 79 -7.13 -9.82 -3.85
N GLU A 80 -7.97 -8.80 -3.88
CA GLU A 80 -7.59 -7.42 -3.54
C GLU A 80 -7.25 -7.28 -2.05
N ALA A 81 -8.05 -7.88 -1.17
CA ALA A 81 -7.82 -7.95 0.27
C ALA A 81 -6.50 -8.64 0.64
N THR A 82 -6.18 -9.73 -0.05
CA THR A 82 -5.00 -10.55 0.21
C THR A 82 -3.77 -9.88 -0.35
N VAL A 83 -3.82 -9.26 -1.53
CA VAL A 83 -2.67 -8.51 -2.06
C VAL A 83 -2.37 -7.26 -1.24
N SER A 84 -3.39 -6.66 -0.63
CA SER A 84 -3.18 -5.57 0.33
C SER A 84 -2.42 -6.02 1.58
N ALA A 85 -2.52 -7.30 1.95
CA ALA A 85 -1.90 -7.86 3.15
C ALA A 85 -0.67 -8.73 2.87
N ALA A 86 -0.50 -9.21 1.64
CA ALA A 86 0.53 -10.15 1.23
C ALA A 86 1.70 -9.40 0.58
N PRO A 87 2.81 -9.20 1.30
CA PRO A 87 3.92 -8.44 0.79
C PRO A 87 4.57 -9.11 -0.42
N LEU A 88 5.29 -8.31 -1.22
CA LEU A 88 6.23 -8.76 -2.22
C LEU A 88 7.45 -9.37 -1.51
N ASN A 89 7.30 -10.58 -1.02
CA ASN A 89 8.39 -11.46 -0.62
C ASN A 89 8.04 -12.87 -1.12
N TYR A 90 8.98 -13.55 -1.79
CA TYR A 90 8.65 -14.84 -2.38
C TYR A 90 9.74 -15.86 -2.07
N ARG A 91 9.38 -16.89 -1.29
CA ARG A 91 10.25 -18.03 -0.96
C ARG A 91 11.65 -17.62 -0.48
N GLY A 92 11.73 -16.61 0.37
CA GLY A 92 13.00 -16.11 0.92
C GLY A 92 13.91 -15.40 -0.09
N ARG A 93 13.41 -15.03 -1.27
CA ARG A 93 14.17 -14.23 -2.24
C ARG A 93 14.25 -12.78 -1.78
N ASP A 94 15.43 -12.21 -1.93
CA ASP A 94 15.66 -10.78 -1.73
C ASP A 94 14.91 -9.96 -2.76
N VAL A 95 14.24 -8.91 -2.30
CA VAL A 95 13.65 -7.89 -3.16
C VAL A 95 14.71 -6.88 -3.60
N PRO A 96 14.59 -6.28 -4.80
CA PRO A 96 15.44 -5.18 -5.22
C PRO A 96 15.41 -4.03 -4.20
N LYS A 97 16.58 -3.48 -3.83
CA LYS A 97 16.65 -2.44 -2.78
C LYS A 97 16.07 -1.08 -3.21
N LYS A 98 15.93 -0.85 -4.52
CA LYS A 98 15.50 0.43 -5.09
C LYS A 98 14.47 0.18 -6.18
N PRO A 99 13.25 0.73 -6.07
CA PRO A 99 12.33 0.76 -7.18
C PRO A 99 12.80 1.76 -8.24
N TYR A 100 12.44 1.51 -9.50
CA TYR A 100 12.57 2.48 -10.58
C TYR A 100 11.20 3.06 -10.92
N LEU A 101 11.18 4.21 -11.59
CA LEU A 101 9.93 4.83 -12.02
C LEU A 101 9.49 4.28 -13.37
N ALA A 102 8.23 3.83 -13.45
CA ALA A 102 7.63 3.41 -14.70
C ALA A 102 6.27 4.07 -14.92
N LYS A 103 5.95 4.33 -16.19
CA LYS A 103 4.62 4.81 -16.59
C LYS A 103 3.58 3.74 -16.31
N ARG A 104 2.56 4.07 -15.51
CA ARG A 104 1.42 3.21 -15.20
C ARG A 104 0.11 3.97 -15.31
N ARG A 105 -0.95 3.27 -15.76
CA ARG A 105 -2.31 3.80 -15.81
C ARG A 105 -2.99 3.49 -14.47
N CYS A 106 -3.52 4.51 -13.80
CA CYS A 106 -4.36 4.32 -12.64
C CYS A 106 -5.65 3.59 -13.05
N ARG A 107 -6.06 2.57 -12.29
CA ARG A 107 -7.27 1.78 -12.56
C ARG A 107 -8.36 2.01 -11.53
N VAL A 108 -7.98 2.29 -10.30
CA VAL A 108 -8.88 2.59 -9.17
C VAL A 108 -8.25 3.74 -8.38
N PRO A 109 -9.04 4.66 -7.79
CA PRO A 109 -8.49 5.81 -7.07
C PRO A 109 -7.82 5.39 -5.75
N GLY A 110 -8.31 4.30 -5.16
CA GLY A 110 -7.82 3.69 -3.93
C GLY A 110 -8.51 2.33 -3.74
N TRP A 111 -8.32 1.73 -2.57
CA TRP A 111 -9.02 0.51 -2.18
C TRP A 111 -9.17 0.48 -0.66
N ALA A 112 -10.19 -0.23 -0.18
CA ALA A 112 -10.33 -0.50 1.24
C ALA A 112 -9.41 -1.66 1.63
N TYR A 113 -8.59 -1.47 2.66
CA TYR A 113 -7.89 -2.58 3.29
C TYR A 113 -8.91 -3.44 4.04
N SER A 114 -9.21 -4.63 3.53
CA SER A 114 -10.29 -5.48 4.02
C SER A 114 -9.90 -6.97 4.02
N PRO A 115 -8.93 -7.40 4.84
CA PRO A 115 -8.54 -8.81 4.93
C PRO A 115 -9.73 -9.70 5.31
N PRO A 116 -9.72 -11.00 4.95
CA PRO A 116 -10.85 -11.92 5.20
C PRO A 116 -11.16 -12.13 6.69
N GLY A 117 -10.24 -11.76 7.57
CA GLY A 117 -10.43 -11.67 9.01
C GLY A 117 -9.43 -10.70 9.60
N ARG A 118 -9.58 -10.33 10.88
CA ARG A 118 -8.65 -9.47 11.58
C ARG A 118 -7.28 -10.17 11.71
N PRO A 119 -6.20 -9.65 11.08
CA PRO A 119 -4.90 -10.28 11.21
C PRO A 119 -4.27 -10.06 12.58
N LEU A 120 -3.53 -11.05 13.08
CA LEU A 120 -2.89 -11.01 14.40
C LEU A 120 -1.92 -9.82 14.59
N TRP A 121 -1.32 -9.32 13.51
CA TRP A 121 -0.43 -8.16 13.59
C TRP A 121 -1.15 -6.86 13.95
N LEU A 122 -2.45 -6.74 13.67
CA LEU A 122 -3.21 -5.55 14.05
C LEU A 122 -3.27 -5.40 15.58
N ASP A 123 -3.29 -6.50 16.34
CA ASP A 123 -3.26 -6.41 17.80
C ASP A 123 -1.91 -5.89 18.31
N ALA A 124 -0.82 -6.25 17.63
CA ALA A 124 0.50 -5.68 17.94
C ALA A 124 0.56 -4.19 17.60
N PHE A 125 -0.07 -3.76 16.52
CA PHE A 125 -0.15 -2.35 16.16
C PHE A 125 -1.04 -1.55 17.09
N ASP A 126 -2.21 -2.05 17.47
CA ASP A 126 -3.10 -1.35 18.40
C ASP A 126 -2.42 -1.13 19.75
N ARG A 127 -1.60 -2.10 20.22
CA ARG A 127 -0.77 -1.91 21.41
C ARG A 127 0.32 -0.84 21.25
N ARG A 128 0.88 -0.68 20.04
CA ARG A 128 1.98 0.27 19.79
C ARG A 128 1.50 1.68 19.42
N PHE A 129 0.40 1.79 18.70
CA PHE A 129 -0.06 3.03 18.06
C PHE A 129 -1.47 3.44 18.51
N GLY A 130 -2.17 2.61 19.28
CA GLY A 130 -3.61 2.75 19.56
C GLY A 130 -4.48 2.22 18.42
N GLU A 131 -5.78 2.01 18.70
CA GLU A 131 -6.76 1.55 17.70
C GLU A 131 -6.94 2.54 16.53
N VAL A 132 -6.68 3.83 16.79
CA VAL A 132 -6.61 4.89 15.78
C VAL A 132 -5.39 5.75 16.08
N ALA A 133 -4.40 5.68 15.19
CA ALA A 133 -3.14 6.39 15.35
C ALA A 133 -3.19 7.83 14.80
N GLU A 134 -2.30 8.68 15.30
CA GLU A 134 -2.05 9.99 14.71
C GLU A 134 -1.05 9.89 13.54
N PRO A 135 -1.28 10.60 12.42
CA PRO A 135 -0.33 10.61 11.32
C PRO A 135 0.91 11.42 11.69
N ARG A 136 2.04 11.08 11.07
CA ARG A 136 3.17 11.99 11.01
C ARG A 136 2.88 13.07 9.97
N ARG A 137 2.71 14.30 10.44
CA ARG A 137 2.50 15.47 9.58
C ARG A 137 3.83 16.01 9.09
N LEU A 138 3.95 16.24 7.78
CA LEU A 138 5.09 16.93 7.19
C LEU A 138 4.76 18.42 6.97
N ALA A 139 5.80 19.24 6.86
CA ALA A 139 5.66 20.68 6.62
C ALA A 139 4.94 21.02 5.30
N ASP A 140 4.95 20.10 4.33
CA ASP A 140 4.26 20.25 3.04
C ASP A 140 2.82 19.73 3.04
N GLY A 141 2.25 19.46 4.22
CA GLY A 141 0.87 19.01 4.41
C GLY A 141 0.65 17.51 4.25
N ARG A 142 1.67 16.73 3.86
CA ARG A 142 1.53 15.26 3.78
C ARG A 142 1.28 14.62 5.13
N LEU A 143 0.44 13.60 5.11
CA LEU A 143 0.07 12.80 6.27
C LEU A 143 0.64 11.39 6.07
N LEU A 144 1.69 11.07 6.83
CA LEU A 144 2.32 9.77 6.72
C LEU A 144 1.82 8.81 7.79
N CYS A 145 1.61 7.55 7.41
CA CYS A 145 1.38 6.48 8.36
C CYS A 145 2.54 6.42 9.38
N PRO A 146 2.28 6.40 10.70
CA PRO A 146 3.35 6.42 11.71
C PRO A 146 4.16 5.12 11.71
N HIS A 147 3.65 4.03 11.14
CA HIS A 147 4.34 2.75 11.07
C HIS A 147 5.50 2.75 10.03
N ARG A 148 5.18 2.89 8.74
CA ARG A 148 6.16 2.80 7.63
C ARG A 148 6.14 3.99 6.69
N LYS A 149 5.64 5.14 7.16
CA LYS A 149 5.73 6.44 6.47
C LYS A 149 5.09 6.45 5.07
N VAL A 150 4.11 5.58 4.85
CA VAL A 150 3.28 5.59 3.63
C VAL A 150 2.53 6.91 3.57
N ASP A 151 2.52 7.55 2.41
CA ASP A 151 1.77 8.78 2.19
C ASP A 151 0.27 8.49 2.09
N LEU A 152 -0.45 8.80 3.17
CA LEU A 152 -1.88 8.60 3.31
C LEU A 152 -2.69 9.74 2.69
N SER A 153 -2.07 10.86 2.33
CA SER A 153 -2.75 11.98 1.64
C SER A 153 -3.22 11.62 0.23
N SER A 154 -2.79 10.47 -0.31
CA SER A 154 -3.27 9.94 -1.60
C SER A 154 -4.45 8.98 -1.48
N PHE A 155 -5.08 8.90 -0.30
CA PHE A 155 -6.22 8.04 0.00
C PHE A 155 -7.35 8.87 0.61
N GLU A 156 -8.59 8.52 0.25
CA GLU A 156 -9.78 9.15 0.84
C GLU A 156 -9.97 8.64 2.28
N PRO A 157 -10.16 9.54 3.26
CA PRO A 157 -10.61 9.16 4.59
C PRO A 157 -12.07 8.71 4.56
N ASP A 158 -12.47 7.90 5.54
CA ASP A 158 -13.87 7.58 5.80
C ASP A 158 -14.64 8.76 6.44
N ALA A 159 -15.91 8.53 6.79
CA ALA A 159 -16.78 9.54 7.39
C ALA A 159 -16.28 10.06 8.76
N GLU A 160 -15.40 9.33 9.45
CA GLU A 160 -14.78 9.73 10.72
C GLU A 160 -13.44 10.45 10.51
N GLY A 161 -13.03 10.67 9.25
CA GLY A 161 -11.72 11.24 8.94
C GLY A 161 -10.59 10.22 9.06
N ILE A 162 -10.85 8.92 9.02
CA ILE A 162 -9.84 7.88 9.21
C ILE A 162 -9.46 7.26 7.87
N VAL A 163 -8.16 7.12 7.63
CA VAL A 163 -7.62 6.29 6.54
C VAL A 163 -7.10 5.00 7.14
N THR A 164 -7.62 3.87 6.67
CA THR A 164 -7.02 2.56 6.94
C THR A 164 -5.81 2.38 6.04
N CYS A 165 -4.61 2.36 6.63
CA CYS A 165 -3.35 2.29 5.90
C CYS A 165 -3.32 1.05 4.98
N PRO A 166 -3.07 1.21 3.67
CA PRO A 166 -3.21 0.11 2.73
C PRO A 166 -2.11 -0.94 2.79
N LEU A 167 -1.01 -0.70 3.53
CA LEU A 167 0.06 -1.68 3.73
C LEU A 167 -0.37 -2.77 4.71
N HIS A 168 -0.84 -2.37 5.88
CA HIS A 168 -0.97 -3.31 7.00
C HIS A 168 -2.24 -3.10 7.83
N GLY A 169 -3.12 -2.20 7.42
CA GLY A 169 -4.42 -1.99 8.05
C GLY A 169 -4.45 -1.06 9.26
N LEU A 170 -3.34 -0.40 9.61
CA LEU A 170 -3.32 0.58 10.69
C LEU A 170 -4.29 1.74 10.38
N ARG A 171 -5.25 2.00 11.27
CA ARG A 171 -6.17 3.13 11.16
C ARG A 171 -5.48 4.42 11.58
N VAL A 172 -5.58 5.47 10.76
CA VAL A 172 -4.88 6.74 10.99
C VAL A 172 -5.79 7.94 10.76
N ARG A 173 -5.85 8.87 11.72
CA ARG A 173 -6.69 10.08 11.66
C ARG A 173 -6.13 11.10 10.65
N CYS A 174 -6.64 11.07 9.42
CA CYS A 174 -6.14 11.91 8.33
C CYS A 174 -7.05 13.10 7.98
N GLY A 175 -8.33 13.03 8.34
CA GLY A 175 -9.29 14.13 8.29
C GLY A 175 -9.31 14.94 9.59
N SER A 176 -9.95 16.10 9.54
CA SER A 176 -10.37 16.81 10.75
C SER A 176 -11.40 15.95 11.48
N ALA A 177 -11.32 15.84 12.81
CA ALA A 177 -12.41 15.25 13.57
C ALA A 177 -13.71 16.02 13.26
N PRO A 178 -14.87 15.36 13.12
CA PRO A 178 -16.14 16.09 13.08
C PRO A 178 -16.23 16.94 14.35
N GLN A 179 -16.52 18.23 14.17
CA GLN A 179 -16.82 19.16 15.26
C GLN A 179 -18.15 18.79 15.93
#